data_AF-R5Y3G0-F1
#
_entry.id   AF-R5Y3G0-F1
#
_cell.length_a   1.000
_cell.length_b   1.000
_cell.length_c   1.000
_cell.angle_alpha   90.00
_cell.angle_beta   90.00
_cell.angle_gamma   90.00
#
_symmetry.space_group_name_H-M   'P 1'
#
loop_
_entity.id
_entity.type
_entity.pdbx_description
1 polymer ?
#
loop_
_entity_poly.entity_id
_entity_poly.type
_entity_poly.pdbx_seq_one_letter_code
_entity_poly.pdbx_strand_id
1 'polypeptide(L)'
;MNEIIKKKILELNKVKNNIEQEYEYELDRINQIINIISSFDINQTDNVDEIVFNLYILLNSVKKVADYINEIGYRIETTSKQGKRKYNSNDITAIIKNKDAMVNNEIKTIAQEIQMLNYKNVSKRWF
;
A
#
# COMPACT_ATOMS: atom_id res chain seq x y z
N MET A 1 -19.20 -10.07 -47.69
CA MET A 1 -19.09 -9.23 -46.47
C MET A 1 -18.32 -7.97 -46.84
N ASN A 2 -18.88 -6.80 -46.56
CA ASN A 2 -18.32 -5.49 -46.94
C ASN A 2 -16.94 -5.26 -46.28
N GLU A 3 -15.94 -4.78 -47.04
CA GLU A 3 -14.58 -4.52 -46.55
C GLU A 3 -14.53 -3.51 -45.39
N ILE A 4 -15.43 -2.52 -45.39
CA ILE A 4 -15.59 -1.57 -44.28
C ILE A 4 -16.00 -2.32 -43.00
N ILE A 5 -16.93 -3.26 -43.12
CA ILE A 5 -17.41 -4.08 -41.99
C ILE A 5 -16.27 -4.98 -41.48
N LYS A 6 -15.49 -5.61 -42.37
CA LYS A 6 -14.32 -6.43 -41.97
C LYS A 6 -13.29 -5.62 -41.21
N LYS A 7 -12.94 -4.42 -41.71
CA LYS A 7 -12.00 -3.52 -41.03
C LYS A 7 -12.50 -3.13 -39.63
N LYS A 8 -13.81 -2.84 -39.51
CA LYS A 8 -14.38 -2.47 -38.21
C LYS A 8 -14.36 -3.62 -37.20
N ILE A 9 -14.65 -4.84 -37.65
CA ILE A 9 -14.54 -6.05 -36.82
C ILE A 9 -13.09 -6.23 -36.32
N LEU A 10 -12.10 -6.03 -37.19
CA LEU A 10 -10.69 -6.12 -36.81
C LEU A 10 -10.29 -5.09 -35.75
N GLU A 11 -10.74 -3.83 -35.90
CA GLU A 11 -10.52 -2.78 -34.89
C GLU A 11 -11.17 -3.14 -33.55
N LEU A 12 -12.42 -3.61 -33.55
CA LEU A 12 -13.13 -4.01 -32.35
C LEU A 12 -12.44 -5.17 -31.63
N ASN A 13 -11.94 -6.16 -32.36
CA ASN A 13 -11.19 -7.27 -31.78
C ASN A 13 -9.87 -6.81 -31.13
N LYS A 14 -9.16 -5.84 -31.73
CA LYS A 14 -7.96 -5.26 -31.10
C LYS A 14 -8.29 -4.56 -29.79
N VAL A 15 -9.36 -3.77 -29.78
CA VAL A 15 -9.82 -3.10 -28.56
C VAL A 15 -10.19 -4.13 -27.49
N LYS A 16 -10.95 -5.17 -27.87
CA LYS A 16 -11.31 -6.26 -26.96
C LYS A 16 -10.06 -6.92 -26.34
N ASN A 17 -9.10 -7.33 -27.16
CA ASN A 17 -7.89 -7.99 -26.68
C ASN A 17 -7.08 -7.09 -25.74
N ASN A 18 -6.99 -5.79 -26.04
CA ASN A 18 -6.30 -4.84 -25.16
C ASN A 18 -6.99 -4.74 -23.78
N ILE A 19 -8.32 -4.69 -23.77
CA ILE A 19 -9.12 -4.66 -22.53
C ILE A 19 -8.92 -5.96 -21.73
N GLU A 20 -8.97 -7.11 -22.39
CA GLU A 20 -8.74 -8.41 -21.74
C GLU A 20 -7.35 -8.48 -21.10
N GLN A 21 -6.30 -8.05 -21.82
CA GLN A 21 -4.93 -8.00 -21.29
C GLN A 21 -4.78 -7.06 -20.09
N GLU A 22 -5.45 -5.90 -20.11
CA GLU A 22 -5.43 -4.97 -18.98
C GLU A 22 -6.07 -5.58 -17.73
N TYR A 23 -7.21 -6.26 -17.88
CA TYR A 23 -7.87 -6.94 -16.76
C TYR A 23 -7.06 -8.13 -16.23
N GLU A 24 -6.43 -8.92 -17.10
CA GLU A 24 -5.54 -10.01 -16.68
C GLU A 24 -4.37 -9.48 -15.83
N TYR A 25 -3.74 -8.39 -16.27
CA TYR A 25 -2.66 -7.74 -15.53
C TYR A 25 -3.11 -7.28 -14.13
N GLU A 26 -4.27 -6.65 -14.03
CA GLU A 26 -4.81 -6.19 -12.74
C GLU A 26 -5.18 -7.37 -11.82
N LEU A 27 -5.73 -8.46 -12.36
CA LEU A 27 -6.01 -9.68 -11.59
C LEU A 27 -4.73 -10.31 -11.03
N ASP A 28 -3.68 -10.40 -11.84
CA ASP A 28 -2.38 -10.91 -11.40
C ASP A 28 -1.80 -10.05 -10.28
N ARG A 29 -1.91 -8.72 -10.39
CA ARG A 29 -1.48 -7.79 -9.35
C ARG A 29 -2.26 -7.97 -8.05
N ILE A 30 -3.58 -8.15 -8.12
CA ILE A 30 -4.42 -8.41 -6.95
C ILE A 30 -3.98 -9.72 -6.27
N ASN A 31 -3.75 -10.78 -7.05
CA ASN A 31 -3.30 -12.07 -6.52
C ASN A 31 -1.94 -11.97 -5.83
N GLN A 32 -1.00 -11.21 -6.38
CA GLN A 32 0.28 -10.93 -5.75
C GLN A 32 0.10 -10.27 -4.37
N ILE A 33 -0.73 -9.22 -4.29
CA ILE A 33 -1.00 -8.53 -3.02
C ILE A 33 -1.65 -9.47 -2.00
N ILE A 34 -2.60 -10.31 -2.42
CA ILE A 34 -3.25 -11.31 -1.55
C ILE A 34 -2.22 -12.29 -1.00
N ASN A 35 -1.31 -12.79 -1.83
CA ASN A 35 -0.27 -13.73 -1.41
C ASN A 35 0.67 -13.10 -0.37
N ILE A 36 1.07 -11.85 -0.58
CA ILE A 36 1.90 -11.10 0.36
C ILE A 36 1.18 -10.93 1.69
N ILE A 37 -0.06 -10.44 1.67
CA ILE A 37 -0.88 -10.27 2.88
C ILE A 37 -1.04 -11.60 3.63
N SER A 38 -1.26 -12.69 2.90
CA SER A 38 -1.45 -14.03 3.48
C SER A 38 -0.17 -14.58 4.14
N SER A 39 1.00 -14.02 3.81
CA SER A 39 2.29 -14.36 4.41
C SER A 39 2.65 -13.50 5.63
N PHE A 40 1.84 -12.49 5.97
CA PHE A 40 2.10 -11.65 7.13
C PHE A 40 1.90 -12.44 8.42
N ASP A 41 2.99 -12.62 9.15
CA ASP A 41 2.97 -13.05 10.55
C ASP A 41 3.34 -11.84 11.40
N ILE A 42 2.36 -11.20 12.03
CA ILE A 42 2.56 -9.96 12.80
C ILE A 42 2.85 -10.36 14.25
N ASN A 43 4.12 -10.54 14.58
CA ASN A 43 4.54 -10.82 15.94
C ASN A 43 4.92 -9.53 16.68
N GLN A 44 4.55 -9.44 17.95
CA GLN A 44 4.86 -8.26 18.79
C GLN A 44 6.36 -8.09 19.09
N THR A 45 7.19 -9.05 18.67
CA THR A 45 8.65 -9.01 18.79
C THR A 45 9.36 -8.55 17.53
N ASP A 46 8.62 -8.36 16.44
CA ASP A 46 9.19 -7.96 15.16
C ASP A 46 9.68 -6.52 15.20
N ASN A 47 10.48 -6.15 14.19
CA ASN A 47 10.89 -4.77 14.03
C ASN A 47 9.65 -3.87 13.86
N VAL A 48 9.62 -2.73 14.57
CA VAL A 48 8.52 -1.76 14.50
C VAL A 48 8.22 -1.33 13.07
N ASP A 49 9.25 -1.23 12.22
CA ASP A 49 9.06 -0.90 10.80
C ASP A 49 8.27 -1.99 10.08
N GLU A 50 8.61 -3.27 10.26
CA GLU A 50 7.88 -4.38 9.63
C GLU A 50 6.42 -4.43 10.08
N ILE A 51 6.18 -4.27 11.38
CA ILE A 51 4.83 -4.18 11.94
C ILE A 51 4.04 -3.02 11.31
N VAL A 52 4.66 -1.84 11.21
CA VAL A 52 4.04 -0.65 10.62
C VAL A 52 3.68 -0.88 9.16
N PHE A 53 4.59 -1.43 8.35
CA PHE A 53 4.35 -1.68 6.93
C PHE A 53 3.23 -2.71 6.72
N ASN A 54 3.28 -3.84 7.43
CA ASN A 54 2.28 -4.91 7.31
C ASN A 54 0.89 -4.42 7.74
N LEU A 55 0.78 -3.75 8.90
CA LEU A 55 -0.48 -3.20 9.37
C LEU A 55 -1.00 -2.08 8.46
N TYR A 56 -0.12 -1.27 7.89
CA TYR A 56 -0.55 -0.21 6.99
C TYR A 56 -1.19 -0.77 5.71
N ILE A 57 -0.61 -1.83 5.14
CA ILE A 57 -1.20 -2.54 3.99
C ILE A 57 -2.58 -3.11 4.37
N LEU A 58 -2.71 -3.74 5.53
CA LEU A 58 -3.96 -4.34 6.00
C LEU A 58 -5.05 -3.31 6.33
N LEU A 59 -4.70 -2.22 7.02
CA LEU A 59 -5.64 -1.29 7.61
C LEU A 59 -5.89 -0.04 6.77
N ASN A 60 -4.97 0.24 5.82
CA ASN A 60 -4.96 1.42 4.97
C ASN A 60 -5.19 2.73 5.75
N SER A 61 -4.60 2.84 6.95
CA SER A 61 -4.83 3.96 7.86
C SER A 61 -3.67 4.19 8.81
N VAL A 62 -2.96 5.30 8.63
CA VAL A 62 -1.87 5.72 9.53
C VAL A 62 -2.31 5.96 10.97
N LYS A 63 -3.59 6.30 11.20
CA LYS A 63 -4.15 6.45 12.55
C LYS A 63 -4.30 5.09 13.22
N LYS A 64 -4.95 4.13 12.57
CA LYS A 64 -5.17 2.79 13.13
C LYS A 64 -3.85 2.07 13.41
N VAL A 65 -2.85 2.24 12.53
CA VAL A 65 -1.50 1.70 12.76
C VAL A 65 -0.86 2.34 14.00
N ALA A 66 -0.91 3.66 14.13
CA ALA A 66 -0.38 4.36 15.30
C ALA A 66 -1.06 3.89 16.60
N ASP A 67 -2.39 3.76 16.58
CA ASP A 67 -3.16 3.28 17.73
C ASP A 67 -2.70 1.86 18.14
N TYR A 68 -2.60 0.94 17.18
CA TYR A 68 -2.16 -0.44 17.43
C TYR A 68 -0.75 -0.54 18.02
N ILE A 69 0.25 0.10 17.39
CA ILE A 69 1.64 0.00 17.89
C ILE A 69 1.78 0.68 19.26
N ASN A 70 0.95 1.69 19.55
CA ASN A 70 0.90 2.31 20.86
C ASN A 70 0.27 1.38 21.91
N GLU A 71 -0.76 0.62 21.54
CA GLU A 71 -1.44 -0.36 22.40
C GLU A 71 -0.50 -1.49 22.80
N ILE A 72 0.29 -2.03 21.86
CA ILE A 72 1.27 -3.09 22.15
C ILE A 72 2.57 -2.56 22.81
N GLY A 73 2.68 -1.25 23.03
CA GLY A 73 3.69 -0.65 23.90
C GLY A 73 4.87 0.05 23.23
N TYR A 74 4.97 0.10 21.89
CA TYR A 74 6.04 0.83 21.21
C TYR A 74 5.95 2.34 21.48
N ARG A 75 7.09 2.98 21.74
CA ARG A 75 7.19 4.43 21.99
C ARG A 75 8.41 5.01 21.28
N ILE A 76 8.35 6.30 20.97
CA ILE A 76 9.49 7.06 20.46
C ILE A 76 10.23 7.67 21.65
N GLU A 77 11.54 7.41 21.74
CA GLU A 77 12.42 8.04 22.72
C GLU A 77 12.60 9.54 22.41
N THR A 78 12.62 10.37 23.44
CA THR A 78 12.72 11.82 23.33
C THR A 78 13.64 12.37 24.42
N THR A 79 14.19 13.56 24.19
CA THR A 79 15.00 14.28 25.19
C THR A 79 14.14 15.00 26.25
N SER A 80 12.82 14.80 26.25
CA SER A 80 11.91 15.43 27.20
C SER A 80 12.03 14.84 28.60
N LYS A 81 11.50 15.54 29.62
CA LYS A 81 11.48 15.06 31.01
C LYS A 81 10.79 13.69 31.18
N GLN A 82 9.83 13.37 30.31
CA GLN A 82 9.11 12.10 30.31
C GLN A 82 9.87 11.00 29.54
N GLY A 83 10.89 11.36 28.76
CA GLY A 83 11.77 10.45 28.03
C GLY A 83 11.13 9.76 26.83
N LYS A 84 9.80 9.59 26.78
CA LYS A 84 9.11 8.83 25.73
C LYS A 84 7.78 9.45 25.34
N ARG A 85 7.37 9.28 24.08
CA ARG A 85 6.04 9.67 23.57
C ARG A 85 5.39 8.58 22.72
N LYS A 86 4.07 8.69 22.57
CA LYS A 86 3.29 7.86 21.62
C LYS A 86 3.64 8.21 20.17
N TYR A 87 3.51 7.21 19.31
CA TYR A 87 3.49 7.40 17.86
C TYR A 87 2.22 8.15 17.45
N ASN A 88 2.33 9.02 16.46
CA ASN A 88 1.21 9.68 15.81
C ASN A 88 1.20 9.34 14.31
N SER A 89 0.15 9.77 13.60
CA SER A 89 0.00 9.50 12.16
C SER A 89 1.13 10.07 11.29
N ASN A 90 1.77 11.16 11.71
CA ASN A 90 2.91 11.73 10.97
C ASN A 90 4.14 10.85 11.12
N ASP A 91 4.36 10.26 12.31
CA ASP A 91 5.47 9.31 12.52
C ASP A 91 5.29 8.07 11.63
N ILE A 92 4.09 7.50 11.59
CA ILE A 92 3.78 6.36 10.71
C ILE A 92 4.03 6.73 9.24
N THR A 93 3.59 7.92 8.84
CA THR A 93 3.82 8.41 7.47
C THR A 93 5.31 8.55 7.16
N ALA A 94 6.11 9.01 8.13
CA ALA A 94 7.56 9.14 7.96
C ALA A 94 8.24 7.77 7.81
N ILE A 95 7.82 6.77 8.59
CA ILE A 95 8.29 5.38 8.48
C ILE A 95 7.98 4.81 7.10
N ILE A 96 6.73 4.92 6.62
CA ILE A 96 6.33 4.41 5.30
C ILE A 96 7.12 5.06 4.16
N LYS A 97 7.41 6.37 4.28
CA LYS A 97 8.18 7.13 3.29
C LYS A 97 9.69 6.91 3.39
N ASN A 98 10.18 6.23 4.42
CA ASN A 98 11.60 5.97 4.59
C ASN A 98 12.07 4.94 3.54
N LYS A 99 12.95 5.36 2.65
CA LYS A 99 13.53 4.49 1.60
C LYS A 99 14.46 3.43 2.19
N ASP A 100 15.10 3.78 3.30
CA ASP A 100 16.12 2.99 3.97
C ASP A 100 15.53 2.07 5.06
N ALA A 101 14.20 2.00 5.16
CA ALA A 101 13.53 1.06 6.05
C ALA A 101 13.95 -0.38 5.71
N MET A 102 14.43 -1.11 6.73
CA MET A 102 14.89 -2.50 6.60
C MET A 102 13.70 -3.47 6.61
N VAL A 103 12.87 -3.35 5.58
CA VAL A 103 11.68 -4.17 5.34
C VAL A 103 11.79 -4.77 3.95
N ASN A 104 11.17 -5.93 3.72
CA ASN A 104 11.06 -6.55 2.40
C ASN A 104 10.66 -5.51 1.34
N ASN A 105 11.40 -5.47 0.23
CA ASN A 105 11.24 -4.45 -0.81
C ASN A 105 9.86 -4.47 -1.48
N GLU A 106 9.23 -5.64 -1.60
CA GLU A 106 7.91 -5.80 -2.19
C GLU A 106 6.83 -5.19 -1.30
N ILE A 107 6.86 -5.53 0.00
CA ILE A 107 6.00 -4.93 1.03
C ILE A 107 6.17 -3.41 1.04
N LYS A 108 7.42 -2.95 1.03
CA LYS A 108 7.75 -1.53 1.02
C LYS A 108 7.19 -0.80 -0.21
N THR A 109 7.32 -1.41 -1.39
CA THR A 109 6.80 -0.86 -2.64
C THR A 109 5.28 -0.72 -2.58
N ILE A 110 4.57 -1.79 -2.20
CA ILE A 110 3.11 -1.79 -2.11
C ILE A 110 2.60 -0.74 -1.11
N ALA A 111 3.19 -0.67 0.09
CA ALA A 111 2.80 0.32 1.10
C ALA A 111 2.96 1.77 0.58
N GLN A 112 4.06 2.04 -0.14
CA GLN A 112 4.32 3.36 -0.72
C GLN A 112 3.38 3.68 -1.88
N GLU A 113 3.01 2.71 -2.70
CA GLU A 113 2.00 2.85 -3.76
C GLU A 113 0.63 3.19 -3.18
N ILE A 114 0.18 2.46 -2.15
CA ILE A 114 -1.07 2.73 -1.43
C ILE A 114 -1.06 4.15 -0.88
N GLN A 115 0.05 4.57 -0.25
CA GLN A 115 0.18 5.92 0.31
C GLN A 115 0.11 6.99 -0.79
N MET A 116 0.77 6.78 -1.93
CA MET A 116 0.70 7.69 -3.07
C MET A 116 -0.74 7.83 -3.60
N LEU A 117 -1.47 6.72 -3.75
CA LEU A 117 -2.86 6.72 -4.22
C LEU A 117 -3.78 7.46 -3.24
N ASN A 118 -3.62 7.23 -1.94
CA ASN A 118 -4.37 7.94 -0.90
C ASN A 118 -4.15 9.46 -0.98
N TYR A 119 -2.91 9.92 -1.14
CA TYR A 119 -2.63 11.35 -1.31
C TYR A 119 -3.28 11.94 -2.57
N LYS A 120 -3.17 11.25 -3.72
CA LYS A 120 -3.80 11.68 -4.98
C LYS A 120 -5.32 11.77 -4.87
N ASN A 121 -5.95 10.83 -4.17
CA ASN A 121 -7.40 10.81 -3.99
C ASN A 121 -7.86 11.90 -3.03
N VAL A 122 -7.08 12.20 -1.98
CA VAL A 122 -7.35 13.35 -1.11
C VAL A 122 -7.23 14.65 -1.91
N SER A 123 -6.14 14.86 -2.67
CA SER A 123 -5.96 16.10 -3.44
C SER A 123 -7.10 16.36 -4.43
N LYS A 124 -7.63 15.32 -5.08
CA LYS A 124 -8.77 15.42 -6.00
C LYS A 124 -10.09 15.84 -5.34
N ARG A 125 -10.26 15.68 -4.02
CA ARG A 125 -11.48 16.10 -3.31
C ARG A 125 -11.52 17.60 -2.99
N TRP A 126 -10.38 18.29 -3.06
CA TRP A 126 -10.25 19.71 -2.70
C TRP A 126 -10.21 20.64 -3.92
N PHE A 127 -10.38 20.08 -5.12
CA PHE A 127 -10.58 20.79 -6.39
C PHE A 127 -11.95 20.45 -6.95
#